data_AF-A0A6J2N732-F1
#
_entry.id   AF-A0A6J2N732-F1
#
_cell.length_a   1.000
_cell.length_b   1.000
_cell.length_c   1.000
_cell.angle_alpha   90.00
_cell.angle_beta   90.00
_cell.angle_gamma   90.00
#
_symmetry.space_group_name_H-M   'P 1'
#
loop_
_entity.id
_entity.type
_entity.pdbx_description
1 polymer ?
#
loop_
_entity_poly.entity_id
_entity_poly.type
_entity_poly.pdbx_seq_one_letter_code
_entity_poly.pdbx_strand_id
1 'polypeptide(L)'
;MLSLLHSILSILVIAEFVLGNFANVFIPLVNGINWVKKQKLSCADGILTALVVSRIGLLWVILLNWYATVFNPGFYSSEVRTIVYIAWVVSNHFGLWFGTSLSILYLLKIANFSNLFFLHLKWKAKRVVLMILLGSLVFLVCHLAVVILEEKTGMNEYEGNSTWVTNLRETVHLSNNTVFTIVHVIPFTMSLMALLLLIFSLWKHLRKMQLSGKGSQDASTKVHVRAMQTVISFLLLFFIYFLAQIISKWNRNTQQNNLVGMFFQVLGLLYSASHSFILIWGNKKLRQAILSFLWQLRCWLEERK
;
A
#
# COMPACT_ATOMS: atom_id res chain seq x y z
N MET A 1 18.87 3.50 -27.52
CA MET A 1 17.71 2.77 -26.96
C MET A 1 17.71 2.75 -25.42
N LEU A 2 18.84 2.41 -24.78
CA LEU A 2 18.96 2.36 -23.31
C LEU A 2 18.74 3.73 -22.62
N SER A 3 19.24 4.83 -23.20
CA SER A 3 19.06 6.19 -22.63
C SER A 3 17.61 6.68 -22.71
N LEU A 4 16.91 6.40 -23.82
CA LEU A 4 15.52 6.80 -24.02
C LEU A 4 14.59 6.07 -23.04
N LEU A 5 14.80 4.77 -22.83
CA LEU A 5 14.06 4.00 -21.82
C LEU A 5 14.28 4.54 -20.40
N HIS A 6 15.53 4.88 -20.06
CA HIS A 6 15.86 5.46 -18.76
C HIS A 6 15.19 6.83 -18.54
N SER A 7 15.16 7.68 -19.56
CA SER A 7 14.45 8.97 -19.52
C SER A 7 12.94 8.78 -19.35
N ILE A 8 12.33 7.82 -20.06
CA ILE A 8 10.90 7.51 -19.91
C ILE A 8 10.59 7.06 -18.48
N LEU A 9 11.37 6.12 -17.93
CA LEU A 9 11.18 5.63 -16.56
C LEU A 9 11.33 6.77 -15.53
N SER A 10 12.29 7.67 -15.75
CA SER A 10 12.51 8.84 -14.89
C SER A 10 11.33 9.81 -14.91
N ILE A 11 10.79 10.12 -16.09
CA ILE A 11 9.58 10.95 -16.22
C ILE A 11 8.40 10.30 -15.49
N LEU A 12 8.26 8.97 -15.63
CA LEU A 12 7.18 8.22 -15.01
C LEU A 12 7.28 8.25 -13.47
N VAL A 13 8.49 8.09 -12.90
CA VAL A 13 8.74 8.24 -11.45
C VAL A 13 8.27 9.60 -10.94
N ILE A 14 8.64 10.69 -11.62
CA ILE A 14 8.24 12.06 -11.22
C ILE A 14 6.73 12.24 -11.34
N ALA A 15 6.13 11.82 -12.45
CA ALA A 15 4.70 11.94 -12.70
C ALA A 15 3.89 11.18 -11.64
N GLU A 16 4.25 9.92 -11.37
CA GLU A 16 3.58 9.08 -10.38
C GLU A 16 3.79 9.59 -8.95
N PHE A 17 4.96 10.15 -8.63
CA PHE A 17 5.20 10.81 -7.34
C PHE A 17 4.24 11.98 -7.12
N VAL A 18 4.11 12.88 -8.12
CA VAL A 18 3.23 14.06 -8.02
C VAL A 18 1.77 13.61 -7.90
N LEU A 19 1.32 12.73 -8.79
CA LEU A 19 -0.05 12.21 -8.80
C LEU A 19 -0.37 11.44 -7.51
N GLY A 20 0.56 10.62 -7.04
CA GLY A 20 0.45 9.84 -5.83
C GLY A 20 0.30 10.72 -4.58
N ASN A 21 1.16 11.73 -4.42
CA ASN A 21 1.05 12.67 -3.29
C ASN A 21 -0.26 13.45 -3.33
N PHE A 22 -0.62 13.99 -4.50
CA PHE A 22 -1.87 14.72 -4.68
C PHE A 22 -3.08 13.88 -4.27
N ALA A 23 -3.22 12.67 -4.83
CA ALA A 23 -4.34 11.79 -4.55
C ALA A 23 -4.37 11.33 -3.08
N ASN A 24 -3.21 11.01 -2.49
CA ASN A 24 -3.10 10.58 -1.10
C ASN A 24 -3.47 11.70 -0.10
N VAL A 25 -3.08 12.96 -0.36
CA VAL A 25 -3.43 14.11 0.50
C VAL A 25 -4.89 14.53 0.32
N PHE A 26 -5.42 14.42 -0.89
CA PHE A 26 -6.80 14.85 -1.20
C PHE A 26 -7.86 14.04 -0.44
N ILE A 27 -7.67 12.72 -0.28
CA ILE A 27 -8.60 11.82 0.41
C ILE A 27 -8.88 12.25 1.86
N PRO A 28 -7.87 12.37 2.75
CA PRO A 28 -8.09 12.81 4.12
C PRO A 28 -8.50 14.28 4.20
N LEU A 29 -8.10 15.15 3.28
CA LEU A 29 -8.55 16.55 3.26
C LEU A 29 -10.09 16.63 3.15
N VAL A 30 -10.67 15.95 2.16
CA VAL A 30 -12.12 15.95 1.93
C VAL A 30 -12.87 15.19 3.03
N ASN A 31 -12.27 14.16 3.61
CA ASN A 31 -12.85 13.43 4.74
C ASN A 31 -12.72 14.18 6.07
N GLY A 32 -11.67 14.99 6.24
CA GLY A 32 -11.37 15.80 7.42
C GLY A 32 -12.35 16.95 7.64
N ILE A 33 -12.98 17.47 6.57
CA ILE A 33 -14.07 18.45 6.70
C ILE A 33 -15.24 17.87 7.54
N ASN A 34 -15.50 16.56 7.44
CA ASN A 34 -16.51 15.91 8.28
C ASN A 34 -16.01 15.67 9.70
N TRP A 35 -14.70 15.51 9.90
CA TRP A 35 -14.09 15.36 11.21
C TRP A 35 -14.24 16.64 12.02
N VAL A 36 -13.87 17.80 11.46
CA VAL A 36 -14.03 19.10 12.12
C VAL A 36 -15.50 19.34 12.47
N LYS A 37 -16.43 18.99 11.59
CA LYS A 37 -17.87 19.15 11.82
C LYS A 37 -18.48 18.19 12.85
N LYS A 38 -17.94 16.97 13.00
CA LYS A 38 -18.49 15.93 13.89
C LYS A 38 -17.73 15.77 15.21
N GLN A 39 -16.56 16.39 15.35
CA GLN A 39 -15.64 16.31 16.50
C GLN A 39 -15.33 14.88 17.00
N LYS A 40 -15.55 13.85 16.20
CA LYS A 40 -15.29 12.45 16.56
C LYS A 40 -14.51 11.76 15.46
N LEU A 41 -13.31 11.29 15.79
CA LEU A 41 -12.50 10.47 14.90
C LEU A 41 -12.97 9.02 14.98
N SER A 42 -13.41 8.42 13.88
CA SER A 42 -13.69 6.99 13.87
C SER A 42 -12.38 6.18 13.78
N CYS A 43 -12.40 4.93 14.25
CA CYS A 43 -11.25 4.03 14.15
C CYS A 43 -10.79 3.84 12.69
N ALA A 44 -11.74 3.78 11.75
CA ALA A 44 -11.45 3.68 10.33
C ALA A 44 -10.76 4.94 9.79
N ASP A 45 -11.14 6.13 10.26
CA ASP A 45 -10.51 7.40 9.85
C ASP A 45 -9.06 7.49 10.36
N GLY A 46 -8.80 7.01 11.58
CA GLY A 46 -7.45 6.94 12.15
C GLY A 46 -6.53 6.02 11.34
N ILE A 47 -6.99 4.81 11.01
CA ILE A 47 -6.22 3.86 10.20
C ILE A 47 -6.01 4.37 8.77
N LEU A 48 -7.03 4.98 8.18
CA LEU A 48 -6.92 5.58 6.85
C LEU A 48 -5.89 6.71 6.84
N THR A 49 -5.86 7.55 7.88
CA THR A 49 -4.87 8.63 8.01
C THR A 49 -3.46 8.05 8.15
N ALA A 50 -3.27 7.05 9.02
CA ALA A 50 -1.99 6.38 9.19
C ALA A 50 -1.51 5.68 7.90
N LEU A 51 -2.43 5.08 7.14
CA LEU A 51 -2.17 4.50 5.82
C LEU A 51 -1.73 5.54 4.79
N VAL A 52 -2.35 6.73 4.81
CA VAL A 52 -1.94 7.84 3.92
C VAL A 52 -0.54 8.32 4.28
N VAL A 53 -0.25 8.51 5.57
CA VAL A 53 1.08 8.94 6.04
C VAL A 53 2.15 7.92 5.63
N SER A 54 1.92 6.62 5.83
CA SER A 54 2.89 5.59 5.45
C SER A 54 3.12 5.52 3.94
N ARG A 55 2.08 5.76 3.13
CA ARG A 55 2.20 5.84 1.67
C ARG A 55 2.96 7.07 1.20
N ILE A 56 2.68 8.23 1.78
CA ILE A 56 3.45 9.45 1.49
C ILE A 56 4.92 9.18 1.82
N GLY A 57 5.21 8.66 3.02
CA GLY A 57 6.57 8.25 3.40
C GLY A 57 7.23 7.33 2.38
N LEU A 58 6.51 6.29 1.91
CA LEU A 58 7.01 5.38 0.88
C LEU A 58 7.32 6.10 -0.46
N LEU A 59 6.44 7.00 -0.92
CA LEU A 59 6.67 7.79 -2.14
C LEU A 59 7.94 8.64 -2.03
N TRP A 60 8.15 9.29 -0.89
CA TRP A 60 9.35 10.09 -0.62
C TRP A 60 10.61 9.23 -0.57
N VAL A 61 10.56 8.07 0.09
CA VAL A 61 11.71 7.15 0.15
C VAL A 61 12.09 6.66 -1.26
N ILE A 62 11.11 6.31 -2.10
CA ILE A 62 11.37 5.90 -3.48
C ILE A 62 11.98 7.05 -4.29
N LEU A 63 11.46 8.28 -4.15
CA LEU A 63 12.00 9.45 -4.84
C LEU A 63 13.44 9.75 -4.42
N LEU A 64 13.73 9.74 -3.12
CA LEU A 64 15.08 9.96 -2.59
C LEU A 64 16.05 8.88 -3.08
N ASN A 65 15.61 7.62 -3.10
CA ASN A 65 16.38 6.50 -3.62
C ASN A 65 16.68 6.65 -5.12
N TRP A 66 15.69 7.05 -5.91
CA TRP A 66 15.86 7.30 -7.34
C TRP A 66 16.80 8.49 -7.59
N TYR A 67 16.60 9.60 -6.87
CA TYR A 67 17.45 10.78 -6.99
C TYR A 67 18.91 10.46 -6.68
N ALA A 68 19.16 9.74 -5.58
CA ALA A 68 20.51 9.37 -5.19
C ALA A 68 21.17 8.40 -6.18
N THR A 69 20.42 7.45 -6.75
CA THR A 69 20.98 6.50 -7.73
C THR A 69 21.22 7.11 -9.11
N VAL A 70 20.43 8.10 -9.53
CA VAL A 70 20.53 8.74 -10.87
C VAL A 70 21.45 9.94 -10.88
N PHE A 71 21.28 10.88 -9.95
CA PHE A 71 21.97 12.17 -9.99
C PHE A 71 23.19 12.22 -9.09
N ASN A 72 23.25 11.38 -8.05
CA ASN A 72 24.31 11.49 -7.06
C ASN A 72 24.94 10.14 -6.63
N PRO A 73 25.36 9.30 -7.58
CA PRO A 73 25.90 7.97 -7.27
C PRO A 73 27.17 8.03 -6.41
N GLY A 74 27.98 9.09 -6.55
CA GLY A 74 29.22 9.27 -5.78
C GLY A 74 29.02 9.54 -4.28
N PHE A 75 27.86 10.06 -3.88
CA PHE A 75 27.51 10.33 -2.47
C PHE A 75 26.55 9.28 -1.89
N TYR A 76 26.10 8.31 -2.69
CA TYR A 76 25.24 7.23 -2.25
C TYR A 76 26.07 6.12 -1.57
N SER A 77 26.60 6.45 -0.39
CA SER A 77 27.39 5.53 0.43
C SER A 77 26.56 4.32 0.89
N SER A 78 27.24 3.28 1.37
CA SER A 78 26.57 2.08 1.92
C SER A 78 25.61 2.44 3.05
N GLU A 79 26.00 3.38 3.92
CA GLU A 79 25.18 3.84 5.05
C GLU A 79 23.89 4.53 4.58
N VAL A 80 23.98 5.42 3.58
CA VAL A 80 22.80 6.10 3.02
C VAL A 80 21.86 5.09 2.37
N ARG A 81 22.39 4.11 1.64
CA ARG A 81 21.60 3.04 1.04
C ARG A 81 20.85 2.20 2.08
N THR A 82 21.52 1.89 3.19
CA THR A 82 20.91 1.17 4.31
C THR A 82 19.79 1.98 4.96
N ILE A 83 20.02 3.26 5.26
CA ILE A 83 19.00 4.13 5.85
C ILE A 83 17.76 4.20 4.95
N VAL A 84 17.98 4.37 3.64
CA VAL A 84 16.90 4.38 2.64
C VAL A 84 16.17 3.04 2.60
N TYR A 85 16.89 1.91 2.67
CA TYR A 85 16.29 0.59 2.71
C TYR A 85 15.46 0.34 3.98
N ILE A 86 15.97 0.72 5.16
CA ILE A 86 15.24 0.64 6.43
C ILE A 86 13.98 1.49 6.36
N ALA A 87 14.09 2.75 5.89
CA ALA A 87 12.94 3.63 5.72
C ALA A 87 11.88 3.04 4.78
N TRP A 88 12.33 2.36 3.70
CA TRP A 88 11.45 1.66 2.78
C TRP A 88 10.76 0.47 3.45
N VAL A 89 11.49 -0.37 4.18
CA VAL A 89 10.94 -1.51 4.93
C VAL A 89 9.88 -1.06 5.92
N VAL A 90 10.17 -0.03 6.71
CA VAL A 90 9.25 0.52 7.72
C VAL A 90 7.99 1.08 7.06
N SER A 91 8.14 1.92 6.04
CA SER A 91 7.00 2.57 5.36
C SER A 91 6.10 1.54 4.67
N ASN A 92 6.70 0.57 3.97
CA ASN A 92 5.96 -0.48 3.29
C ASN A 92 5.27 -1.42 4.29
N HIS A 93 5.93 -1.78 5.39
CA HIS A 93 5.34 -2.57 6.46
C HIS A 93 4.06 -1.90 7.00
N PHE A 94 4.17 -0.64 7.44
CA PHE A 94 3.00 0.08 7.93
C PHE A 94 1.91 0.23 6.85
N GLY A 95 2.28 0.49 5.60
CA GLY A 95 1.35 0.53 4.47
C GLY A 95 0.54 -0.76 4.29
N LEU A 96 1.20 -1.92 4.33
CA LEU A 96 0.56 -3.24 4.20
C LEU A 96 -0.37 -3.50 5.39
N TRP A 97 0.10 -3.34 6.62
CA TRP A 97 -0.66 -3.70 7.81
C TRP A 97 -1.83 -2.75 8.10
N PHE A 98 -1.70 -1.45 7.83
CA PHE A 98 -2.84 -0.54 7.87
C PHE A 98 -3.86 -0.85 6.77
N GLY A 99 -3.41 -1.22 5.57
CA GLY A 99 -4.27 -1.68 4.49
C GLY A 99 -5.07 -2.93 4.87
N THR A 100 -4.41 -3.96 5.37
CA THR A 100 -5.05 -5.20 5.84
C THR A 100 -6.03 -4.94 6.98
N SER A 101 -5.65 -4.10 7.94
CA SER A 101 -6.52 -3.69 9.04
C SER A 101 -7.79 -3.00 8.54
N LEU A 102 -7.67 -2.14 7.54
CA LEU A 102 -8.80 -1.45 6.92
C LEU A 102 -9.72 -2.44 6.17
N SER A 103 -9.15 -3.40 5.43
CA SER A 103 -9.91 -4.46 4.75
C SER A 103 -10.74 -5.28 5.74
N ILE A 104 -10.14 -5.69 6.87
CA ILE A 104 -10.82 -6.46 7.92
C ILE A 104 -11.89 -5.61 8.61
N LEU A 105 -11.63 -4.33 8.89
CA LEU A 105 -12.65 -3.43 9.43
C LEU A 105 -13.85 -3.30 8.51
N TYR A 106 -13.63 -3.13 7.21
CA TYR A 106 -14.73 -3.04 6.26
C TYR A 106 -15.50 -4.35 6.15
N LEU A 107 -14.82 -5.49 6.15
CA LEU A 107 -15.48 -6.79 6.24
C LEU A 107 -16.39 -6.86 7.48
N LEU A 108 -15.86 -6.60 8.67
CA LEU A 108 -16.62 -6.71 9.92
C LEU A 108 -17.79 -5.71 9.98
N LYS A 109 -17.62 -4.53 9.38
CA LYS A 109 -18.64 -3.48 9.38
C LYS A 109 -19.78 -3.77 8.39
N ILE A 110 -19.46 -4.21 7.18
CA ILE A 110 -20.40 -4.29 6.06
C ILE A 110 -20.99 -5.69 5.92
N ALA A 111 -20.16 -6.73 6.05
CA ALA A 111 -20.64 -8.09 5.85
C ALA A 111 -21.58 -8.53 6.99
N ASN A 112 -22.52 -9.40 6.62
CA ASN A 112 -23.51 -9.94 7.54
C ASN A 112 -23.59 -11.46 7.40
N PHE A 113 -22.69 -12.15 8.11
CA PHE A 113 -22.70 -13.59 8.23
C PHE A 113 -23.32 -14.02 9.56
N SER A 114 -24.15 -15.06 9.53
CA SER A 114 -24.82 -15.62 10.70
C SER A 114 -23.93 -16.55 11.55
N ASN A 115 -22.62 -16.60 11.29
CA ASN A 115 -21.67 -17.44 12.04
C ASN A 115 -21.32 -16.77 13.38
N LEU A 116 -21.41 -17.50 14.49
CA LEU A 116 -21.06 -17.05 15.85
C LEU A 116 -19.65 -16.47 15.93
N PHE A 117 -18.67 -17.07 15.25
CA PHE A 117 -17.30 -16.57 15.23
C PHE A 117 -17.21 -15.19 14.56
N PHE A 118 -17.91 -15.01 13.44
CA PHE A 118 -17.95 -13.72 12.74
C PHE A 118 -18.65 -12.65 13.58
N LEU A 119 -19.75 -12.98 14.25
CA LEU A 119 -20.44 -12.06 15.17
C LEU A 119 -19.55 -11.67 16.34
N HIS A 120 -18.77 -12.60 16.90
CA HIS A 120 -17.80 -12.31 17.95
C HIS A 120 -16.71 -11.35 17.49
N LEU A 121 -16.11 -11.60 16.32
CA LEU A 121 -15.11 -10.71 15.73
C LEU A 121 -15.70 -9.31 15.44
N LYS A 122 -16.93 -9.26 14.94
CA LYS A 122 -17.64 -8.01 14.64
C LYS A 122 -17.90 -7.19 15.90
N TRP A 123 -18.31 -7.82 16.99
CA TRP A 123 -18.47 -7.15 18.29
C TRP A 123 -17.16 -6.57 18.81
N LYS A 124 -16.05 -7.29 18.62
CA LYS A 124 -14.71 -6.88 19.05
C LYS A 124 -13.87 -6.21 17.96
N ALA A 125 -14.49 -5.64 16.91
CA ALA A 125 -13.78 -5.18 15.72
C ALA A 125 -12.59 -4.25 16.02
N LYS A 126 -12.77 -3.25 16.90
CA LYS A 126 -11.68 -2.34 17.30
C LYS A 126 -10.52 -3.09 17.97
N ARG A 127 -10.82 -4.05 18.85
CA ARG A 127 -9.82 -4.85 19.54
C ARG A 127 -9.09 -5.77 18.58
N VAL A 128 -9.81 -6.42 17.66
CA VAL A 128 -9.21 -7.29 16.62
C VAL A 128 -8.16 -6.52 15.82
N VAL A 129 -8.50 -5.31 15.38
CA VAL A 129 -7.58 -4.46 14.62
C VAL A 129 -6.38 -4.02 15.44
N LEU A 130 -6.61 -3.61 16.69
CA LEU A 130 -5.52 -3.26 17.59
C LEU A 130 -4.54 -4.43 17.76
N MET A 131 -5.05 -5.66 17.92
CA MET A 131 -4.22 -6.86 18.05
C MET A 131 -3.44 -7.16 16.76
N ILE A 132 -4.05 -6.97 15.59
CA ILE A 132 -3.36 -7.12 14.30
C ILE A 132 -2.21 -6.12 14.17
N LEU A 133 -2.44 -4.86 14.54
CA LEU A 133 -1.42 -3.81 14.50
C LEU A 133 -0.31 -4.02 15.54
N LEU A 134 -0.64 -4.53 16.74
CA LEU A 134 0.38 -4.88 17.74
C LEU A 134 1.21 -6.08 17.29
N GLY A 135 0.56 -7.11 16.73
CA GLY A 135 1.24 -8.27 16.16
C GLY A 135 2.15 -7.90 14.99
N SER A 136 1.76 -6.92 14.18
CA SER A 136 2.59 -6.44 13.07
C SER A 136 3.92 -5.85 13.55
N LEU A 137 3.94 -5.16 14.68
CA LEU A 137 5.18 -4.58 15.23
C LEU A 137 6.23 -5.66 15.54
N VAL A 138 5.81 -6.85 15.99
CA VAL A 138 6.74 -7.98 16.21
C VAL A 138 7.39 -8.39 14.89
N PHE A 139 6.59 -8.53 13.83
CA PHE A 139 7.09 -8.83 12.48
C PHE A 139 8.05 -7.75 11.96
N LEU A 140 7.78 -6.47 12.26
CA LEU A 140 8.68 -5.37 11.89
C LEU A 140 10.03 -5.50 12.58
N VAL A 141 10.04 -5.72 13.90
CA VAL A 141 11.29 -5.85 14.68
C VAL A 141 12.10 -7.04 14.17
N CYS A 142 11.48 -8.20 13.94
CA CYS A 142 12.15 -9.36 13.38
C CYS A 142 12.76 -9.07 11.99
N HIS A 143 12.01 -8.40 11.12
CA HIS A 143 12.50 -8.07 9.77
C HIS A 143 13.69 -7.09 9.84
N LEU A 144 13.61 -6.05 10.65
CA LEU A 144 14.70 -5.09 10.83
C LEU A 144 15.94 -5.75 11.44
N ALA A 145 15.78 -6.64 12.42
CA ALA A 145 16.90 -7.35 13.02
C ALA A 145 17.68 -8.19 11.99
N VAL A 146 16.96 -8.89 11.10
CA VAL A 146 17.59 -9.67 10.03
C VAL A 146 18.25 -8.79 8.97
N VAL A 147 17.63 -7.67 8.61
CA VAL A 147 18.23 -6.69 7.67
C VAL A 147 19.53 -6.11 8.22
N ILE A 148 19.56 -5.70 9.49
CA ILE A 148 20.76 -5.17 10.14
C ILE A 148 21.86 -6.23 10.24
N LEU A 149 21.48 -7.48 10.54
CA LEU A 149 22.43 -8.59 10.59
C LEU A 149 23.06 -8.86 9.23
N GLU A 150 22.25 -8.87 8.16
CA GLU A 150 22.71 -9.08 6.78
C GLU A 150 23.75 -8.02 6.38
N GLU A 151 23.49 -6.74 6.67
CA GLU A 151 24.43 -5.67 6.40
C GLU A 151 25.76 -5.83 7.15
N LYS A 152 25.71 -6.13 8.46
CA LYS A 152 26.92 -6.35 9.26
C LYS A 152 27.76 -7.50 8.73
N THR A 153 27.12 -8.59 8.31
CA THR A 153 27.83 -9.74 7.72
C THR A 153 28.47 -9.41 6.37
N GLY A 154 27.94 -8.44 5.62
CA GLY A 154 28.55 -7.96 4.38
C GLY A 154 29.76 -7.03 4.59
N MET A 155 29.82 -6.29 5.71
CA MET A 155 30.97 -5.41 6.02
C MET A 155 32.20 -6.17 6.54
N ASN A 156 31.99 -7.26 7.28
CA ASN A 156 33.08 -8.04 7.90
C ASN A 156 33.92 -8.89 6.92
N GLU A 157 33.61 -8.84 5.62
CA GLU A 157 34.30 -9.58 4.55
C GLU A 157 35.74 -9.09 4.34
N TYR A 158 36.08 -7.89 4.83
CA TYR A 158 37.42 -7.29 4.69
C TYR A 158 38.43 -7.71 5.77
N GLU A 159 38.04 -8.44 6.83
CA GLU A 159 38.89 -8.67 8.01
C GLU A 159 39.09 -10.14 8.47
N GLY A 160 38.52 -11.17 7.82
CA GLY A 160 38.63 -12.53 8.39
C GLY A 160 38.34 -13.75 7.50
N ASN A 161 38.70 -14.92 8.06
CA ASN A 161 38.73 -16.28 7.50
C ASN A 161 37.56 -16.62 6.54
N SER A 162 37.86 -16.93 5.28
CA SER A 162 36.95 -16.77 4.14
C SER A 162 35.79 -17.78 4.04
N THR A 163 35.87 -18.98 4.62
CA THR A 163 34.84 -20.02 4.43
C THR A 163 33.70 -19.99 5.46
N TRP A 164 33.96 -19.51 6.68
CA TRP A 164 32.90 -19.42 7.72
C TRP A 164 32.00 -18.20 7.50
N VAL A 165 32.61 -17.08 7.11
CA VAL A 165 31.91 -15.81 6.84
C VAL A 165 30.95 -15.94 5.66
N THR A 166 31.32 -16.67 4.61
CA THR A 166 30.47 -16.92 3.43
C THR A 166 29.25 -17.78 3.76
N ASN A 167 29.43 -18.89 4.48
CA ASN A 167 28.32 -19.76 4.93
C ASN A 167 27.33 -19.01 5.84
N LEU A 168 27.84 -18.18 6.75
CA LEU A 168 27.02 -17.32 7.61
C LEU A 168 26.20 -16.33 6.77
N ARG A 169 26.82 -15.68 5.78
CA ARG A 169 26.17 -14.72 4.89
C ARG A 169 25.05 -15.37 4.06
N GLU A 170 25.30 -16.53 3.47
CA GLU A 170 24.26 -17.27 2.72
C GLU A 170 23.07 -17.59 3.61
N THR A 171 23.34 -18.03 4.84
CA THR A 171 22.31 -18.32 5.84
C THR A 171 21.50 -17.07 6.21
N VAL A 172 22.17 -15.95 6.48
CA VAL A 172 21.51 -14.68 6.83
C VAL A 172 20.72 -14.11 5.65
N HIS A 173 21.24 -14.21 4.43
CA HIS A 173 20.55 -13.79 3.22
C HIS A 173 19.30 -14.65 2.94
N LEU A 174 19.39 -15.97 3.11
CA LEU A 174 18.24 -16.87 3.02
C LEU A 174 17.20 -16.54 4.10
N SER A 175 17.64 -16.26 5.33
CA SER A 175 16.78 -15.80 6.43
C SER A 175 16.07 -14.50 6.07
N ASN A 176 16.77 -13.51 5.51
CA ASN A 176 16.19 -12.25 5.07
C ASN A 176 15.12 -12.45 4.00
N ASN A 177 15.38 -13.29 2.99
CA ASN A 177 14.40 -13.62 1.95
C ASN A 177 13.17 -14.32 2.52
N THR A 178 13.38 -15.22 3.47
CA THR A 178 12.31 -15.96 4.13
C THR A 178 11.44 -15.03 4.96
N VAL A 179 12.05 -14.21 5.82
CA VAL A 179 11.34 -13.22 6.65
C VAL A 179 10.62 -12.20 5.78
N PHE A 180 11.27 -11.68 4.73
CA PHE A 180 10.63 -10.79 3.76
C PHE A 180 9.37 -11.43 3.18
N THR A 181 9.46 -12.68 2.72
CA THR A 181 8.32 -13.40 2.13
C THR A 181 7.19 -13.56 3.13
N ILE A 182 7.49 -14.01 4.35
CA ILE A 182 6.49 -14.21 5.42
C ILE A 182 5.78 -12.89 5.77
N VAL A 183 6.55 -11.81 5.96
CA VAL A 183 6.03 -10.48 6.34
C VAL A 183 5.13 -9.88 5.26
N HIS A 184 5.29 -10.26 3.99
CA HIS A 184 4.43 -9.81 2.89
C HIS A 184 3.24 -10.74 2.63
N VAL A 185 3.43 -12.06 2.69
CA VAL A 185 2.37 -13.06 2.43
C VAL A 185 1.28 -13.01 3.49
N ILE A 186 1.62 -12.83 4.76
CA ILE A 186 0.66 -12.78 5.86
C ILE A 186 -0.37 -11.64 5.68
N PRO A 187 0.01 -10.35 5.61
CA PRO A 187 -0.96 -9.27 5.41
C PRO A 187 -1.68 -9.36 4.07
N PHE A 188 -1.01 -9.88 3.02
CA PHE A 188 -1.60 -10.11 1.71
C PHE A 188 -2.77 -11.10 1.77
N THR A 189 -2.53 -12.30 2.31
CA THR A 189 -3.55 -13.36 2.41
C THR A 189 -4.71 -12.95 3.31
N MET A 190 -4.43 -12.26 4.43
CA MET A 190 -5.47 -11.72 5.31
C MET A 190 -6.36 -10.69 4.59
N SER A 191 -5.77 -9.75 3.86
CA SER A 191 -6.53 -8.75 3.10
C SER A 191 -7.33 -9.38 1.97
N LEU A 192 -6.71 -10.32 1.22
CA LEU A 192 -7.37 -11.06 0.15
C LEU A 192 -8.60 -11.81 0.66
N MET A 193 -8.46 -12.59 1.72
CA MET A 193 -9.57 -13.32 2.33
C MET A 193 -10.67 -12.35 2.79
N ALA A 194 -10.30 -11.24 3.42
CA ALA A 194 -11.28 -10.26 3.89
C ALA A 194 -12.08 -9.62 2.75
N LEU A 195 -11.41 -9.25 1.67
CA LEU A 195 -12.06 -8.65 0.49
C LEU A 195 -12.92 -9.66 -0.27
N LEU A 196 -12.47 -10.91 -0.42
CA LEU A 196 -13.27 -11.98 -1.05
C LEU A 196 -14.55 -12.28 -0.25
N LEU A 197 -14.44 -12.38 1.07
CA LEU A 197 -15.60 -12.54 1.95
C LEU A 197 -16.56 -11.34 1.87
N LEU A 198 -16.01 -10.12 1.77
CA LEU A 198 -16.81 -8.92 1.59
C LEU A 198 -17.57 -8.92 0.26
N ILE A 199 -16.91 -9.28 -0.85
CA ILE A 199 -17.53 -9.42 -2.18
C ILE A 199 -18.64 -10.48 -2.12
N PHE A 200 -18.37 -11.64 -1.53
CA PHE A 200 -19.35 -12.71 -1.39
C PHE A 200 -20.58 -12.26 -0.58
N SER A 201 -20.37 -11.56 0.54
CA SER A 201 -21.46 -11.02 1.35
C SER A 201 -22.29 -9.99 0.58
N LEU A 202 -21.64 -9.09 -0.16
CA LEU A 202 -22.31 -8.07 -0.97
C LEU A 202 -23.10 -8.69 -2.12
N TRP A 203 -22.54 -9.69 -2.80
CA TRP A 203 -23.23 -10.45 -3.84
C TRP A 203 -24.48 -11.12 -3.28
N LYS A 204 -24.36 -11.85 -2.16
CA LYS A 204 -25.49 -12.52 -1.51
C LYS A 204 -26.60 -11.54 -1.14
N HIS A 205 -26.23 -10.37 -0.62
CA HIS A 205 -27.20 -9.32 -0.31
C HIS A 205 -27.88 -8.78 -1.57
N LEU A 206 -27.10 -8.50 -2.62
CA LEU A 206 -27.63 -8.00 -3.90
C LEU A 206 -28.62 -8.98 -4.53
N ARG A 207 -28.29 -10.28 -4.55
CA ARG A 207 -29.17 -11.34 -5.07
C ARG A 207 -30.49 -11.41 -4.29
N LYS A 208 -30.45 -11.32 -2.96
CA LYS A 208 -31.66 -11.27 -2.13
C LYS A 208 -32.52 -10.04 -2.42
N MET A 209 -31.90 -8.88 -2.64
CA MET A 209 -32.60 -7.65 -2.96
C MET A 209 -33.32 -7.76 -4.31
N GLN A 210 -32.65 -8.31 -5.33
CA GLN A 210 -33.22 -8.54 -6.67
C GLN A 210 -34.40 -9.54 -6.66
N LEU A 211 -34.31 -10.60 -5.86
CA LEU A 211 -35.39 -11.60 -5.75
C LEU A 211 -36.60 -11.11 -4.93
N SER A 212 -36.43 -10.11 -4.07
CA SER A 212 -37.47 -9.63 -3.15
C SER A 212 -38.46 -8.60 -3.73
N GLY A 213 -38.38 -8.28 -5.03
CA GLY A 213 -39.38 -7.47 -5.73
C GLY A 213 -39.62 -6.05 -5.19
N LYS A 214 -38.82 -5.53 -4.25
CA LYS A 214 -38.96 -4.16 -3.74
C LYS A 214 -38.49 -3.15 -4.80
N GLY A 215 -39.45 -2.67 -5.60
CA GLY A 215 -39.33 -1.75 -6.74
C GLY A 215 -38.75 -0.35 -6.47
N SER A 216 -37.60 -0.24 -5.81
CA SER A 216 -36.75 0.97 -5.84
C SER A 216 -35.50 0.76 -6.71
N GLN A 217 -35.69 -0.04 -7.76
CA GLN A 217 -34.70 -0.63 -8.64
C GLN A 217 -34.09 0.45 -9.54
N ASP A 218 -33.17 1.27 -9.03
CA ASP A 218 -32.14 1.84 -9.90
C ASP A 218 -30.98 2.52 -9.15
N ALA A 219 -31.23 3.28 -8.09
CA ALA A 219 -30.18 4.06 -7.44
C ALA A 219 -29.32 3.23 -6.46
N SER A 220 -29.95 2.46 -5.56
CA SER A 220 -29.26 1.70 -4.51
C SER A 220 -28.46 0.52 -5.08
N THR A 221 -29.05 -0.20 -6.04
CA THR A 221 -28.44 -1.33 -6.75
C THR A 221 -27.19 -0.89 -7.51
N LYS A 222 -27.25 0.24 -8.24
CA LYS A 222 -26.09 0.80 -8.95
C LYS A 222 -24.96 1.22 -8.00
N VAL A 223 -25.30 1.74 -6.82
CA VAL A 223 -24.29 2.08 -5.79
C VAL A 223 -23.60 0.82 -5.25
N HIS A 224 -24.35 -0.26 -4.97
CA HIS A 224 -23.77 -1.52 -4.47
C HIS A 224 -22.89 -2.22 -5.53
N VAL A 225 -23.33 -2.25 -6.79
CA VAL A 225 -22.54 -2.81 -7.90
C VAL A 225 -21.24 -2.00 -8.10
N ARG A 226 -21.31 -0.67 -8.06
CA ARG A 226 -20.11 0.18 -8.16
C ARG A 226 -19.15 -0.02 -6.99
N ALA A 227 -19.66 -0.21 -5.78
CA ALA A 227 -18.85 -0.54 -4.61
C ALA A 227 -18.14 -1.89 -4.81
N MET A 228 -18.83 -2.92 -5.31
CA MET A 228 -18.21 -4.21 -5.64
C MET A 228 -17.14 -4.08 -6.73
N GLN A 229 -17.39 -3.33 -7.80
CA GLN A 229 -16.39 -3.06 -8.85
C GLN A 229 -15.14 -2.38 -8.27
N THR A 230 -15.31 -1.39 -7.40
CA THR A 230 -14.20 -0.68 -6.74
C THR A 230 -13.35 -1.64 -5.89
N VAL A 231 -14.01 -2.52 -5.13
CA VAL A 231 -13.32 -3.53 -4.30
C VAL A 231 -12.57 -4.55 -5.16
N ILE A 232 -13.16 -5.00 -6.27
CA ILE A 232 -12.52 -5.95 -7.20
C ILE A 232 -11.31 -5.29 -7.87
N SER A 233 -11.43 -4.06 -8.38
CA SER A 233 -10.30 -3.34 -8.98
C SER A 233 -9.17 -3.12 -7.97
N PHE A 234 -9.51 -2.80 -6.71
CA PHE A 234 -8.54 -2.68 -5.64
C PHE A 234 -7.81 -4.02 -5.37
N LEU A 235 -8.54 -5.13 -5.34
CA LEU A 235 -7.98 -6.47 -5.13
C LEU A 235 -7.02 -6.87 -6.25
N LEU A 236 -7.36 -6.58 -7.51
CA LEU A 236 -6.48 -6.82 -8.67
C LEU A 236 -5.19 -6.01 -8.58
N LEU A 237 -5.28 -4.71 -8.28
CA LEU A 237 -4.08 -3.87 -8.09
C LEU A 237 -3.20 -4.39 -6.96
N PHE A 238 -3.81 -4.80 -5.85
CA PHE A 238 -3.06 -5.33 -4.70
C PHE A 238 -2.35 -6.64 -5.02
N PHE A 239 -2.97 -7.52 -5.82
CA PHE A 239 -2.34 -8.74 -6.32
C PHE A 239 -1.14 -8.45 -7.22
N ILE A 240 -1.30 -7.52 -8.18
CA ILE A 240 -0.20 -7.11 -9.08
C ILE A 240 0.97 -6.52 -8.27
N TYR A 241 0.68 -5.66 -7.31
CA TYR A 241 1.70 -5.09 -6.43
C TYR A 241 2.45 -6.15 -5.62
N PHE A 242 1.72 -7.10 -5.02
CA PHE A 242 2.31 -8.21 -4.28
C PHE A 242 3.25 -9.04 -5.16
N LEU A 243 2.81 -9.43 -6.35
CA LEU A 243 3.65 -10.14 -7.32
C LEU A 243 4.89 -9.34 -7.70
N ALA A 244 4.74 -8.04 -7.99
CA ALA A 244 5.86 -7.16 -8.32
C ALA A 244 6.91 -7.12 -7.20
N GLN A 245 6.49 -7.09 -5.93
CA GLN A 245 7.42 -7.10 -4.79
C GLN A 245 8.18 -8.42 -4.64
N ILE A 246 7.49 -9.56 -4.79
CA ILE A 246 8.13 -10.89 -4.72
C ILE A 246 9.15 -11.04 -5.86
N ILE A 247 8.74 -10.72 -7.09
CA ILE A 247 9.62 -10.79 -8.26
C ILE A 247 10.80 -9.82 -8.08
N SER A 248 10.56 -8.59 -7.60
CA SER A 248 11.65 -7.62 -7.37
C SER A 248 12.67 -8.12 -6.36
N LYS A 249 12.25 -8.76 -5.25
CA LYS A 249 13.19 -9.27 -4.24
C LYS A 249 13.98 -10.45 -4.77
N TRP A 250 13.33 -11.36 -5.48
CA TRP A 250 13.98 -12.55 -6.03
C TRP A 250 14.92 -12.21 -7.19
N ASN A 251 14.55 -11.28 -8.05
CA ASN A 251 15.37 -10.88 -9.20
C ASN A 251 16.62 -10.07 -8.78
N ARG A 252 16.55 -9.30 -7.68
CA ARG A 252 17.74 -8.65 -7.08
C ARG A 252 18.82 -9.65 -6.66
N ASN A 253 18.45 -10.90 -6.39
CA ASN A 253 19.40 -11.96 -6.09
C ASN A 253 20.10 -12.52 -7.34
N THR A 254 19.57 -12.24 -8.54
CA THR A 254 19.99 -12.88 -9.80
C THR A 254 20.62 -11.91 -10.79
N GLN A 255 20.28 -10.61 -10.76
CA GLN A 255 20.81 -9.61 -11.70
C GLN A 255 21.00 -8.21 -11.10
N GLN A 256 22.17 -7.64 -11.37
CA GLN A 256 22.59 -6.27 -11.01
C GLN A 256 22.17 -5.24 -12.06
N ASN A 257 21.00 -5.42 -12.70
CA ASN A 257 20.51 -4.56 -13.77
C ASN A 257 19.71 -3.37 -13.20
N ASN A 258 20.30 -2.17 -13.23
CA ASN A 258 19.70 -0.93 -12.73
C ASN A 258 18.30 -0.63 -13.33
N LEU A 259 18.05 -0.99 -14.59
CA LEU A 259 16.76 -0.77 -15.26
C LEU A 259 15.62 -1.62 -14.70
N VAL A 260 15.90 -2.87 -14.31
CA VAL A 260 14.91 -3.77 -13.73
C VAL A 260 14.48 -3.26 -12.35
N GLY A 261 15.45 -2.77 -11.56
CA GLY A 261 15.16 -2.13 -10.27
C GLY A 261 14.27 -0.89 -10.42
N MET A 262 14.53 -0.04 -11.41
CA MET A 262 13.69 1.13 -11.71
C MET A 262 12.29 0.75 -12.16
N PHE A 263 12.15 -0.30 -12.98
CA PHE A 263 10.84 -0.78 -13.41
C PHE A 263 9.97 -1.23 -12.22
N PHE A 264 10.53 -1.94 -11.24
CA PHE A 264 9.80 -2.32 -10.04
C PHE A 264 9.48 -1.12 -9.12
N GLN A 265 10.33 -0.09 -9.10
CA GLN A 265 10.02 1.16 -8.39
C GLN A 265 8.81 1.86 -8.99
N VAL A 266 8.77 1.98 -10.33
CA VAL A 266 7.62 2.49 -11.08
C VAL A 266 6.36 1.69 -10.76
N LEU A 267 6.41 0.35 -10.81
CA LEU A 267 5.25 -0.48 -10.46
C LEU A 267 4.75 -0.22 -9.02
N GLY A 268 5.65 0.01 -8.08
CA GLY A 268 5.30 0.35 -6.70
C GLY A 268 4.65 1.74 -6.56
N LEU A 269 5.16 2.73 -7.28
CA LEU A 269 4.60 4.09 -7.35
C LEU A 269 3.22 4.07 -8.02
N LEU A 270 3.09 3.37 -9.15
CA LEU A 270 1.84 3.16 -9.88
C LEU A 270 0.77 2.53 -8.98
N TYR A 271 1.13 1.52 -8.17
CA TYR A 271 0.20 0.92 -7.22
C TYR A 271 -0.35 1.94 -6.21
N SER A 272 0.54 2.73 -5.59
CA SER A 272 0.16 3.75 -4.60
C SER A 272 -0.77 4.81 -5.21
N ALA A 273 -0.42 5.31 -6.40
CA ALA A 273 -1.24 6.29 -7.12
C ALA A 273 -2.59 5.70 -7.55
N SER A 274 -2.58 4.56 -8.24
CA SER A 274 -3.76 3.90 -8.78
C SER A 274 -4.76 3.55 -7.69
N HIS A 275 -4.29 3.10 -6.52
CA HIS A 275 -5.15 2.87 -5.37
C HIS A 275 -5.95 4.11 -4.99
N SER A 276 -5.29 5.25 -4.86
CA SER A 276 -5.94 6.49 -4.41
C SER A 276 -6.92 7.01 -5.45
N PHE A 277 -6.61 6.87 -6.75
CA PHE A 277 -7.56 7.17 -7.83
C PHE A 277 -8.78 6.24 -7.84
N ILE A 278 -8.61 4.92 -7.63
CA ILE A 278 -9.73 3.99 -7.51
C ILE A 278 -10.66 4.39 -6.35
N LEU A 279 -10.08 4.80 -5.22
CA LEU A 279 -10.84 5.17 -4.03
C LEU A 279 -11.62 6.48 -4.24
N ILE A 280 -11.01 7.44 -4.93
CA ILE A 280 -11.65 8.68 -5.40
C ILE A 280 -12.80 8.36 -6.36
N TRP A 281 -12.58 7.48 -7.34
CA TRP A 281 -13.57 7.11 -8.36
C TRP A 281 -14.78 6.39 -7.76
N GLY A 282 -14.53 5.46 -6.85
CA GLY A 282 -15.57 4.66 -6.19
C GLY A 282 -16.46 5.45 -5.23
N ASN A 283 -16.00 6.61 -4.73
CA ASN A 283 -16.72 7.41 -3.75
C ASN A 283 -17.34 8.67 -4.36
N LYS A 284 -18.67 8.72 -4.41
CA LYS A 284 -19.43 9.87 -4.97
C LYS A 284 -19.04 11.20 -4.31
N LYS A 285 -18.78 11.21 -3.00
CA LYS A 285 -18.38 12.42 -2.26
C LYS A 285 -17.00 12.92 -2.69
N LEU A 286 -16.01 12.02 -2.75
CA LEU A 286 -14.65 12.38 -3.18
C LEU A 286 -14.64 12.87 -4.63
N ARG A 287 -15.37 12.18 -5.50
CA ARG A 287 -15.51 12.57 -6.91
C ARG A 287 -16.12 13.96 -7.08
N GLN A 288 -17.19 14.27 -6.34
CA GLN A 288 -17.81 15.61 -6.38
C GLN A 288 -16.85 16.69 -5.86
N ALA A 289 -16.09 16.40 -4.81
CA ALA A 289 -15.11 17.34 -4.27
C ALA A 289 -14.00 17.67 -5.28
N ILE A 290 -13.49 16.67 -6.03
CA ILE A 290 -12.50 16.92 -7.09
C ILE A 290 -13.07 17.79 -8.20
N LEU A 291 -14.29 17.49 -8.66
CA LEU A 291 -14.94 18.28 -9.70
C LEU A 291 -15.13 19.74 -9.26
N SER A 292 -15.52 19.96 -8.00
CA SER A 292 -15.63 21.30 -7.43
C SER A 292 -14.29 22.02 -7.37
N PHE A 293 -13.22 21.33 -6.97
CA PHE A 293 -11.87 21.88 -6.93
C PHE A 293 -11.36 22.27 -8.32
N LEU A 294 -11.56 21.39 -9.32
CA LEU A 294 -11.19 21.66 -10.71
C LEU A 294 -11.98 22.83 -11.30
N TRP A 295 -13.26 22.94 -10.96
CA TRP A 295 -14.09 24.08 -11.36
C TRP A 295 -13.57 25.40 -10.78
N GLN A 296 -13.28 25.44 -9.48
CA GLN A 296 -12.71 26.62 -8.82
C GLN A 296 -11.36 27.02 -9.41
N LEU A 297 -10.49 26.04 -9.67
CA LEU A 297 -9.19 26.27 -10.30
C LEU A 297 -9.35 26.88 -11.71
N ARG A 298 -10.32 26.38 -12.48
CA ARG A 298 -10.63 26.92 -13.80
C ARG A 298 -11.11 28.36 -13.72
N CYS A 299 -12.07 28.68 -12.85
CA CYS A 299 -12.56 30.04 -12.68
C CYS A 299 -11.43 31.00 -12.29
N TRP A 300 -10.54 30.59 -11.39
CA TRP A 300 -9.40 31.42 -10.97
C TRP A 300 -8.34 31.61 -12.06
N LEU A 301 -8.18 30.64 -12.97
CA LEU A 301 -7.32 30.78 -14.14
C LEU A 301 -7.94 31.68 -15.22
N GLU A 302 -9.27 31.72 -15.31
CA GLU A 302 -10.01 32.62 -16.20
C GLU A 302 -10.03 34.07 -15.68
N GLU A 303 -10.04 34.30 -14.35
CA GLU A 303 -9.93 35.63 -13.73
C GLU A 303 -8.53 36.27 -13.84
N ARG A 304 -7.50 35.49 -14.19
CA ARG A 304 -6.10 35.97 -14.33
C ARG A 304 -5.64 36.10 -15.78
N LYS A 305 -6.54 35.93 -16.76
CA LYS A 305 -6.33 36.28 -18.17
C LYS A 305 -6.94 37.64 -18.46
#